data_AF-A0A0Q7RTA6-F1
#
_entry.id   AF-A0A0Q7RTA6-F1
#
_cell.length_a   1.000
_cell.length_b   1.000
_cell.length_c   1.000
_cell.angle_alpha   90.00
_cell.angle_beta   90.00
_cell.angle_gamma   90.00
#
_symmetry.space_group_name_H-M   'P 1'
#
loop_
_entity.id
_entity.type
_entity.pdbx_description
1 polymer ?
#
loop_
_entity_poly.entity_id
_entity_poly.type
_entity_poly.pdbx_seq_one_letter_code
_entity_poly.pdbx_strand_id
1 'polypeptide(L)' 'MAKEELLEFPGVVSELLPNATFRVLLEGNDHEIIAHTAGKMRKNRIRVLAGDKVLVE' A
#
# COMPACT_ATOMS: atom_id res chain seq x y z
N MET A 1 6.88 -7.40 23.99
CA MET A 1 5.54 -7.49 23.36
C MET A 1 5.74 -8.27 22.07
N ALA A 2 5.01 -9.37 21.90
CA ALA A 2 5.13 -10.23 20.73
C ALA A 2 4.87 -9.39 19.47
N LYS A 3 5.79 -9.41 18.51
CA LYS A 3 5.52 -8.88 17.17
C LYS A 3 4.46 -9.81 16.57
N GLU A 4 3.27 -9.28 16.35
CA GLU A 4 2.32 -9.93 15.44
C GLU A 4 3.04 -10.09 14.09
N GLU A 5 2.94 -11.28 13.50
CA GLU A 5 3.42 -11.50 12.15
C GLU A 5 2.54 -10.69 11.19
N LEU A 6 3.13 -9.66 10.61
CA LEU A 6 2.50 -8.87 9.55
C LEU A 6 2.44 -9.75 8.30
N LEU A 7 1.25 -9.86 7.72
CA LEU A 7 1.04 -10.60 6.47
C LEU A 7 1.23 -9.63 5.31
N GLU A 8 2.16 -9.95 4.44
CA GLU A 8 2.45 -9.17 3.25
C GLU A 8 1.58 -9.62 2.08
N PHE A 9 0.90 -8.67 1.43
CA PHE A 9 0.07 -8.93 0.24
C PHE A 9 0.51 -8.07 -0.94
N PRO A 10 0.72 -8.66 -2.13
CA PRO A 10 0.95 -7.89 -3.35
C PRO A 10 -0.35 -7.25 -3.84
N GLY A 11 -0.24 -6.04 -4.40
CA GLY A 11 -1.37 -5.32 -4.98
C GLY A 11 -0.96 -4.24 -5.97
N VAL A 12 -1.94 -3.64 -6.62
CA VAL A 12 -1.76 -2.54 -7.57
C VAL A 12 -2.54 -1.33 -7.09
N VAL A 13 -1.90 -0.15 -7.10
CA VAL A 13 -2.55 1.11 -6.73
C VAL A 13 -3.58 1.47 -7.79
N SER A 14 -4.87 1.49 -7.43
CA SER A 14 -5.94 1.89 -8.33
C SER A 14 -6.16 3.40 -8.30
N GLU A 15 -6.17 4.02 -7.12
CA GLU A 15 -6.43 5.45 -6.95
C GLU A 15 -5.56 6.10 -5.87
N LEU A 16 -5.20 7.36 -6.10
CA LEU A 16 -4.52 8.21 -5.11
C LEU A 16 -5.57 8.95 -4.27
N LEU A 17 -5.46 8.89 -2.95
CA LEU A 17 -6.37 9.57 -2.01
C LEU A 17 -5.64 10.69 -1.24
N PRO A 18 -6.38 11.61 -0.59
CA PRO A 18 -5.78 12.63 0.29
C PRO A 18 -4.95 12.03 1.42
N ASN A 19 -4.06 12.81 2.03
CA ASN A 19 -3.21 12.39 3.17
C ASN A 19 -2.17 11.29 2.87
N ALA A 20 -1.89 11.05 1.58
CA ALA A 20 -1.00 10.00 1.09
C ALA A 20 -1.45 8.60 1.52
N THR A 21 -2.77 8.40 1.41
CA THR A 21 -3.40 7.08 1.35
C THR A 21 -3.71 6.73 -0.10
N PHE A 22 -3.93 5.46 -0.35
CA PHE A 22 -4.12 4.90 -1.68
C PHE A 22 -5.17 3.82 -1.64
N ARG A 23 -5.98 3.74 -2.69
CA ARG A 23 -6.81 2.57 -2.95
C ARG A 23 -5.92 1.53 -3.66
N VAL A 24 -5.85 0.32 -3.12
CA VAL A 24 -5.02 -0.76 -3.66
C VAL A 24 -5.90 -1.97 -3.91
N LEU A 25 -5.83 -2.51 -5.12
CA LEU A 25 -6.46 -3.77 -5.50
C LEU A 25 -5.46 -4.90 -5.24
N LEU A 26 -5.81 -5.87 -4.40
CA LEU A 26 -4.93 -6.98 -4.07
C LEU A 26 -4.79 -7.97 -5.24
N GLU A 27 -3.59 -8.47 -5.51
CA GLU A 27 -3.39 -9.49 -6.54
C GLU A 27 -3.95 -10.83 -6.04
N GLY A 28 -4.80 -11.47 -6.84
CA GLY A 28 -5.40 -12.79 -6.54
C GLY A 28 -6.84 -12.75 -6.02
N ASN A 29 -7.44 -11.58 -5.83
CA ASN A 29 -8.86 -11.39 -5.51
C ASN A 29 -9.33 -10.00 -5.99
N ASP A 30 -10.65 -9.77 -6.09
CA ASP A 30 -11.22 -8.43 -6.38
C ASP A 30 -11.40 -7.55 -5.12
N HIS A 31 -10.52 -7.70 -4.13
CA HIS A 31 -10.60 -6.93 -2.89
C HIS A 31 -9.81 -5.62 -2.99
N GLU A 32 -10.48 -4.51 -2.72
CA GLU A 32 -9.87 -3.19 -2.58
C GLU A 32 -9.67 -2.84 -1.11
N ILE A 33 -8.49 -2.30 -0.81
CA ILE A 33 -8.13 -1.81 0.52
C ILE A 33 -7.63 -0.37 0.47
N ILE A 34 -7.68 0.31 1.61
CA ILE A 34 -7.08 1.64 1.78
C ILE A 34 -5.73 1.43 2.48
N ALA A 35 -4.64 1.67 1.74
CA ALA A 35 -3.29 1.63 2.25
C ALA A 35 -2.78 3.05 2.56
N HIS A 36 -1.79 3.17 3.44
CA HIS A 36 -1.12 4.43 3.74
C HIS A 36 0.37 4.34 3.41
N THR A 37 0.98 5.48 3.08
CA THR A 37 2.41 5.51 2.75
C THR A 37 3.26 5.09 3.96
N ALA A 38 4.11 4.08 3.79
CA ALA A 38 5.07 3.67 4.80
C ALA A 38 6.02 4.81 5.19
N GLY A 39 6.37 4.91 6.47
CA GLY A 39 7.25 5.98 6.98
C GLY A 39 8.62 6.02 6.27
N LYS A 40 9.16 4.86 5.88
CA LYS A 40 10.41 4.75 5.13
C LYS A 40 10.31 5.36 3.73
N MET A 41 9.17 5.20 3.05
CA MET A 41 8.91 5.82 1.75
C MET A 41 8.85 7.35 1.87
N ARG A 42 8.17 7.87 2.90
CA ARG A 42 8.14 9.31 3.20
C ARG A 42 9.53 9.87 3.45
N LYS A 43 10.34 9.18 4.27
CA LYS A 43 11.73 9.59 4.57
C LYS A 43 12.60 9.67 3.31
N ASN A 44 12.39 8.74 2.38
CA ASN A 44 13.14 8.65 1.12
C ASN A 44 12.51 9.44 -0.03
N ARG A 45 11.45 10.23 0.24
CA ARG A 45 10.71 11.01 -0.77
C ARG A 45 10.24 10.17 -1.98
N ILE A 46 9.92 8.90 -1.74
CA ILE A 46 9.39 8.02 -2.78
C ILE A 46 7.94 8.42 -3.03
N ARG A 47 7.60 8.68 -4.30
CA ARG A 47 6.23 8.96 -4.74
C ARG A 47 5.63 7.69 -5.33
N VAL A 48 4.38 7.43 -5.00
CA VAL A 48 3.57 6.35 -5.55
C VAL A 48 2.55 6.96 -6.51
N LEU A 49 2.35 6.30 -7.64
CA LEU A 49 1.39 6.68 -8.68
C LEU A 49 0.35 5.57 -8.87
N ALA A 50 -0.78 5.92 -9.50
CA ALA A 50 -1.75 4.92 -9.91
C ALA A 50 -1.13 3.97 -10.95
N GLY A 51 -1.35 2.67 -10.79
CA GLY A 51 -0.74 1.60 -11.58
C GLY A 51 0.55 1.02 -10.98
N ASP A 52 1.11 1.63 -9.93
CA ASP A 52 2.29 1.07 -9.26
C ASP A 52 1.96 -0.24 -8.57
N LYS A 53 2.86 -1.21 -8.70
CA LYS A 53 2.82 -2.46 -7.91
C LYS A 53 3.40 -2.20 -6.54
N VAL A 54 2.66 -2.57 -5.51
CA VAL A 54 3.02 -2.35 -4.11
C VAL A 54 2.85 -3.62 -3.30
N LEU A 55 3.61 -3.72 -2.23
CA LEU A 55 3.43 -4.72 -1.19
C LEU A 55 2.79 -4.01 0.01
N VAL A 56 1.69 -4.56 0.51
CA VAL A 56 0.91 -4.00 1.61
C VAL A 56 1.04 -4.92 2.82
N GLU A 57 1.25 -4.32 3.99
CA GLU A 57 1.33 -4.96 5.32
C GLU A 57 0.19 -4.47 6.21
#